data_AF-A0A5R8MMP3-F1
#
_entry.id   AF-A0A5R8MMP3-F1
#
_cell.length_a   1.000
_cell.length_b   1.000
_cell.length_c   1.000
_cell.angle_alpha   90.00
_cell.angle_beta   90.00
_cell.angle_gamma   90.00
#
_symmetry.space_group_name_H-M   'P 1'
#
loop_
_entity.id
_entity.type
_entity.pdbx_description
1 polymer ?
#
loop_
_entity_poly.entity_id
_entity_poly.type
_entity_poly.pdbx_seq_one_letter_code
_entity_poly.pdbx_strand_id
1 'polypeptide(L)'
;MNVTGEVTNRLDGRALDRASRWRGWALSALVVLLLLFVFEVGHRVLEARSQAPLYRVIVAGESLTLDAETHAAFSRDLERLAAEAEAALAARMAPWMASRLERAFMPLTAAVPGYLDWYFSLRGSYLRLAMGLAGDQATWLDAQRQTRLIEASGIGAALSKLQAEHTARLAREQQAVGDAMSATLLERYAPRSVADAEMPAAPPAFDLDGQMDQALLVTLDARRWQTAALGGSGLGLLAGRPLARRLAAGAAGQGGRMALRALATRLGAGAARSLASGGAAAAVTASSGPGALMVGAATTAVGLAGLVGGEFALLKLQEARRRPALEARLREGLDEARRDVAASLSVAVSAAAARLANGLEAHAERDERAPGEARQEHYRIIDRLGPDARP
;
A
#
# COMPACT_ATOMS: atom_id res chain seq x y z
N MET A 1 33.87 99.52 89.58
CA MET A 1 34.59 99.23 88.32
C MET A 1 34.21 97.84 87.86
N ASN A 2 33.76 97.76 86.61
CA ASN A 2 33.50 96.55 85.82
C ASN A 2 34.69 95.57 85.86
N VAL A 3 34.47 94.27 85.66
CA VAL A 3 34.62 93.59 84.35
C VAL A 3 34.24 92.11 84.49
N THR A 4 33.51 91.67 83.47
CA THR A 4 32.89 90.38 83.13
C THR A 4 33.87 89.30 82.62
N GLY A 5 33.44 88.04 82.61
CA GLY A 5 33.99 86.93 81.80
C GLY A 5 33.34 85.60 82.20
N GLU A 6 32.22 85.19 81.60
CA GLU A 6 32.06 84.51 80.29
C GLU A 6 32.60 83.06 80.30
N VAL A 7 31.68 82.09 80.49
CA VAL A 7 31.91 80.65 80.44
C VAL A 7 31.30 80.13 79.14
N THR A 8 32.14 79.74 78.18
CA THR A 8 31.73 79.13 76.92
C THR A 8 31.81 77.61 76.96
N ASN A 9 30.73 77.03 76.46
CA ASN A 9 30.37 75.62 76.39
C ASN A 9 31.15 74.96 75.23
N ARG A 10 31.82 73.81 75.48
CA ARG A 10 32.57 73.06 74.47
C ARG A 10 31.96 71.66 74.32
N LEU A 11 31.02 71.52 73.41
CA LEU A 11 30.46 70.26 72.93
C LEU A 11 30.78 70.13 71.44
N ASP A 12 31.89 69.49 71.10
CA ASP A 12 32.14 69.02 69.74
C ASP A 12 33.08 67.82 69.77
N GLY A 13 32.67 66.70 69.16
CA GLY A 13 33.60 65.59 68.88
C GLY A 13 33.08 64.15 68.87
N ARG A 14 31.79 63.85 68.62
CA ARG A 14 31.30 62.44 68.56
C ARG A 14 30.36 62.09 67.39
N ALA A 15 30.44 62.81 66.27
CA ALA A 15 29.54 62.55 65.13
C ALA A 15 30.18 61.76 63.97
N LEU A 16 31.51 61.65 63.87
CA LEU A 16 32.17 61.15 62.66
C LEU A 16 32.49 59.64 62.64
N ASP A 17 32.34 58.92 63.77
CA ASP A 17 32.76 57.50 63.87
C ASP A 17 31.67 56.47 63.55
N ARG A 18 30.41 56.90 63.35
CA ARG A 18 29.32 55.98 62.96
C ARG A 18 29.32 55.62 61.48
N ALA A 19 29.83 56.51 60.62
CA ALA A 19 29.76 56.35 59.17
C ALA A 19 30.70 55.25 58.65
N SER A 20 31.86 55.02 59.28
CA SER A 20 32.81 53.98 58.84
C SER A 20 32.35 52.56 59.25
N ARG A 21 31.75 52.40 60.43
CA ARG A 21 31.18 51.12 60.88
C ARG A 21 30.02 50.66 60.01
N TRP A 22 29.19 51.59 59.51
CA TRP A 22 28.09 51.28 58.59
C TRP A 22 28.56 50.74 57.24
N ARG A 23 29.69 51.26 56.71
CA ARG A 23 30.30 50.76 55.47
C ARG A 23 30.81 49.33 55.60
N GLY A 24 31.40 48.96 56.73
CA GLY A 24 31.84 47.58 56.99
C GLY A 24 30.69 46.59 57.02
N TRP A 25 29.59 46.95 57.68
CA TRP A 25 28.37 46.14 57.73
C TRP A 25 27.67 46.01 56.38
N ALA A 26 27.65 47.08 55.59
CA ALA A 26 27.08 47.06 54.25
C ALA A 26 27.87 46.14 53.30
N LEU A 27 29.21 46.14 53.39
CA LEU A 27 30.07 45.27 52.59
C LEU A 27 29.91 43.80 52.98
N SER A 28 29.87 43.47 54.28
CA SER A 28 29.60 42.10 54.74
C SER A 28 28.21 41.62 54.33
N ALA A 29 27.18 42.48 54.42
CA ALA A 29 25.82 42.13 54.01
C ALA A 29 25.74 41.87 52.50
N LEU A 30 26.46 42.65 51.68
CA LEU A 30 26.50 42.48 50.24
C LEU A 30 27.20 41.17 49.85
N VAL A 31 28.29 40.80 50.53
CA VAL A 31 28.98 39.51 50.30
C VAL A 31 28.08 38.32 50.67
N VAL A 32 27.36 38.40 51.79
CA VAL A 32 26.41 37.34 52.20
C VAL A 32 25.26 37.20 51.20
N LEU A 33 24.70 38.32 50.71
CA LEU A 33 23.67 38.31 49.67
C LEU A 33 24.18 37.68 48.36
N LEU A 34 25.42 37.99 47.96
CA LEU A 34 26.02 37.40 46.77
C LEU A 34 26.20 35.87 46.93
N LEU A 35 26.65 35.42 48.09
CA LEU A 35 26.82 34.00 48.39
C LEU A 35 25.49 33.25 48.39
N LEU A 36 24.44 33.82 49.00
CA LEU A 36 23.09 33.27 48.97
C LEU A 36 22.55 33.18 47.54
N PHE A 37 22.77 34.21 46.72
CA PHE A 37 22.36 34.21 45.33
C PHE A 37 23.07 33.12 44.51
N VAL A 38 24.39 32.98 44.66
CA VAL A 38 25.16 31.91 44.00
C VAL A 38 24.69 30.53 44.47
N PHE A 39 24.38 30.38 45.76
CA PHE A 39 23.85 29.13 46.30
C PHE A 39 22.46 28.80 45.76
N GLU A 40 21.57 29.79 45.64
CA GLU A 40 20.21 29.61 45.11
C GLU A 40 20.23 29.29 43.61
N VAL A 41 21.09 29.96 42.84
CA VAL A 41 21.32 29.62 41.42
C VAL A 41 21.93 28.23 41.28
N GLY A 42 22.93 27.91 42.12
CA GLY A 42 23.54 26.59 42.17
C GLY A 42 22.54 25.49 42.51
N HIS A 43 21.67 25.73 43.50
CA HIS A 43 20.60 24.82 43.88
C HIS A 43 19.60 24.63 42.74
N ARG A 44 19.14 25.70 42.09
CA ARG A 44 18.23 25.58 40.94
C ARG A 44 18.85 24.83 39.76
N VAL A 45 20.14 25.02 39.50
CA VAL A 45 20.86 24.28 38.45
C VAL A 45 21.02 22.82 38.84
N LEU A 46 21.32 22.51 40.11
CA LEU A 46 21.39 21.15 40.60
C LEU A 46 20.03 20.47 40.57
N GLU A 47 18.98 21.17 40.98
CA GLU A 47 17.61 20.68 41.06
C GLU A 47 17.03 20.45 39.66
N ALA A 48 17.33 21.35 38.70
CA ALA A 48 17.02 21.15 37.30
C ALA A 48 17.78 19.96 36.67
N ARG A 49 19.00 19.66 37.16
CA ARG A 49 19.77 18.49 36.70
C ARG A 49 19.38 17.20 37.42
N SER A 50 18.98 17.26 38.70
CA SER A 50 18.60 16.09 39.50
C SER A 50 17.17 15.63 39.23
N GLN A 51 16.32 16.52 38.70
CA GLN A 51 14.95 16.21 38.29
C GLN A 51 14.79 15.98 36.78
N ALA A 52 15.89 15.86 36.03
CA ALA A 52 15.81 15.57 34.61
C ALA A 52 15.06 14.23 34.43
N PRO A 53 13.92 14.21 33.72
CA PRO A 53 13.12 13.01 33.58
C PRO A 53 13.95 11.92 32.90
N LEU A 54 14.02 10.76 33.56
CA LEU A 54 14.63 9.55 33.00
C LEU A 54 13.56 8.78 32.26
N TYR A 55 13.84 8.46 31.00
CA TYR A 55 12.96 7.71 30.12
C TYR A 55 13.46 6.27 30.02
N ARG A 56 12.57 5.30 30.16
CA ARG A 56 12.90 3.89 29.98
C ARG A 56 12.36 3.42 28.64
N VAL A 57 13.25 2.94 27.77
CA VAL A 57 12.94 2.48 26.42
C VAL A 57 13.44 1.04 26.30
N ILE A 58 12.59 0.10 25.92
CA ILE A 58 12.99 -1.28 25.64
C ILE A 58 13.23 -1.38 24.14
N VAL A 59 14.44 -1.80 23.75
CA VAL A 59 14.88 -1.97 22.36
C VAL A 59 15.52 -3.35 22.22
N ALA A 60 15.03 -4.17 21.30
CA ALA A 60 15.44 -5.57 21.14
C ALA A 60 15.42 -6.39 22.45
N GLY A 61 14.45 -6.12 23.33
CA GLY A 61 14.30 -6.73 24.66
C GLY A 61 15.24 -6.16 25.73
N GLU A 62 16.13 -5.22 25.39
CA GLU A 62 17.02 -4.56 26.33
C GLU A 62 16.42 -3.25 26.83
N SER A 63 16.34 -3.08 28.14
CA SER A 63 15.85 -1.87 28.78
C SER A 63 16.95 -0.81 28.86
N LEU A 64 16.80 0.26 28.08
CA LEU A 64 17.67 1.43 28.06
C LEU A 64 17.04 2.58 28.86
N THR A 65 17.78 3.11 29.83
CA THR A 65 17.45 4.32 30.59
C THR A 65 18.15 5.51 29.96
N LEU A 66 17.39 6.43 29.37
CA LEU A 66 17.87 7.59 28.64
C LEU A 66 17.55 8.87 29.41
N ASP A 67 18.49 9.82 29.43
CA ASP A 67 18.20 11.19 29.84
C ASP A 67 17.36 11.93 28.78
N ALA A 68 16.82 13.10 29.12
CA ALA A 68 15.95 13.86 28.23
C ALA A 68 16.62 14.27 26.90
N GLU A 69 17.92 14.59 26.91
CA GLU A 69 18.65 14.98 25.70
C GLU A 69 18.85 13.78 24.77
N THR A 70 19.22 12.65 25.34
CA THR A 70 19.43 11.37 24.66
C THR A 70 18.11 10.81 24.15
N HIS A 71 17.02 10.96 24.90
CA HIS A 71 15.67 10.60 24.46
C HIS A 71 15.23 11.44 23.26
N ALA A 72 15.44 12.76 23.29
CA ALA A 72 15.13 13.62 22.13
C ALA A 72 15.98 13.26 20.89
N ALA A 73 17.24 12.83 21.08
CA ALA A 73 18.06 12.31 20.00
C ALA A 73 17.53 10.96 19.47
N PHE A 74 17.11 10.07 20.38
CA PHE A 74 16.50 8.78 20.06
C PHE A 74 15.26 8.95 19.20
N SER A 75 14.33 9.83 19.57
CA SER A 75 13.10 10.07 18.79
C SER A 75 13.39 10.59 17.38
N ARG A 76 14.33 11.53 17.23
CA ARG A 76 14.76 12.02 15.90
C ARG A 76 15.39 10.92 15.06
N ASP A 77 16.20 10.06 15.67
CA ASP A 77 16.79 8.93 14.97
C ASP A 77 15.75 7.87 14.59
N LEU A 78 14.75 7.64 15.45
CA LEU A 78 13.65 6.73 15.18
C LEU A 78 12.81 7.20 13.99
N GLU A 79 12.45 8.49 13.93
CA GLU A 79 11.75 9.10 12.79
C GLU A 79 12.56 8.96 11.50
N ARG A 80 13.86 9.27 11.56
CA ARG A 80 14.78 9.13 10.42
C ARG A 80 14.86 7.67 9.96
N LEU A 81 15.03 6.73 10.87
CA LEU A 81 15.10 5.30 10.56
C LEU A 81 13.77 4.77 10.03
N ALA A 82 12.62 5.27 10.51
CA ALA A 82 11.31 4.92 9.98
C ALA A 82 11.13 5.36 8.52
N ALA A 83 11.59 6.57 8.16
CA ALA A 83 11.60 7.04 6.78
C ALA A 83 12.56 6.23 5.88
N GLU A 84 13.76 5.91 6.38
CA GLU A 84 14.72 5.04 5.69
C GLU A 84 14.17 3.62 5.51
N ALA A 85 13.45 3.09 6.51
CA ALA A 85 12.77 1.80 6.50
C ALA A 85 11.69 1.71 5.43
N GLU A 86 10.88 2.75 5.24
CA GLU A 86 9.89 2.83 4.16
C GLU A 86 10.56 2.71 2.79
N ALA A 87 11.58 3.53 2.53
CA ALA A 87 12.31 3.53 1.27
C ALA A 87 13.00 2.18 1.02
N ALA A 88 13.60 1.60 2.06
CA ALA A 88 14.23 0.28 2.00
C ALA A 88 13.22 -0.83 1.69
N LEU A 89 12.06 -0.81 2.34
CA LEU A 89 11.01 -1.80 2.10
C LEU A 89 10.49 -1.74 0.66
N ALA A 90 10.23 -0.54 0.15
CA ALA A 90 9.82 -0.34 -1.25
C ALA A 90 10.89 -0.83 -2.23
N ALA A 91 12.16 -0.47 -2.00
CA ALA A 91 13.29 -0.88 -2.84
C ALA A 91 13.50 -2.40 -2.86
N ARG A 92 13.30 -3.09 -1.72
CA ARG A 92 13.41 -4.55 -1.62
C ARG A 92 12.23 -5.29 -2.26
N MET A 93 11.04 -4.70 -2.23
CA MET A 93 9.83 -5.29 -2.80
C MET A 93 9.73 -5.12 -4.32
N ALA A 94 10.16 -3.98 -4.87
CA ALA A 94 10.02 -3.65 -6.29
C ALA A 94 10.57 -4.71 -7.27
N PRO A 95 11.83 -5.19 -7.17
CA PRO A 95 12.36 -6.18 -8.12
C PRO A 95 11.66 -7.53 -7.98
N TRP A 96 11.29 -7.91 -6.74
CA TRP A 96 10.54 -9.13 -6.48
C TRP A 96 9.14 -9.07 -7.12
N MET A 97 8.44 -7.95 -6.96
CA MET A 97 7.11 -7.72 -7.54
C MET A 97 7.16 -7.76 -9.07
N ALA A 98 8.12 -7.06 -9.70
CA ALA A 98 8.27 -7.04 -11.15
C ALA A 98 8.47 -8.46 -11.72
N SER A 99 9.40 -9.24 -11.13
CA SER A 99 9.65 -10.62 -11.54
C SER A 99 8.45 -11.55 -11.36
N ARG A 100 7.66 -11.35 -10.29
CA ARG A 100 6.51 -12.21 -9.98
C ARG A 100 5.29 -11.87 -10.82
N LEU A 101 5.06 -10.59 -11.10
CA LEU A 101 4.04 -10.13 -12.03
C LEU A 101 4.29 -10.63 -13.44
N GLU A 102 5.53 -10.51 -13.94
CA GLU A 102 5.89 -11.02 -15.26
C GLU A 102 5.57 -12.52 -15.38
N ARG A 103 5.99 -13.31 -14.40
CA ARG A 103 5.69 -14.74 -14.35
C ARG A 103 4.19 -15.04 -14.28
N ALA A 104 3.41 -14.22 -13.55
CA ALA A 104 1.97 -14.40 -13.45
C ALA A 104 1.25 -14.13 -14.79
N PHE A 105 1.70 -13.13 -15.55
CA PHE A 105 1.09 -12.72 -16.83
C PHE A 105 1.63 -13.47 -18.05
N MET A 106 2.77 -14.15 -17.94
CA MET A 106 3.39 -14.89 -19.04
C MET A 106 2.42 -15.91 -19.69
N PRO A 107 1.69 -16.77 -18.96
CA PRO A 107 0.74 -17.71 -19.57
C PRO A 107 -0.40 -17.00 -20.33
N LEU A 108 -0.88 -15.88 -19.81
CA LEU A 108 -1.94 -15.08 -20.44
C LEU A 108 -1.46 -14.45 -21.75
N THR A 109 -0.24 -13.91 -21.76
CA THR A 109 0.40 -13.37 -22.96
C THR A 109 0.63 -14.45 -24.01
N ALA A 110 1.06 -15.65 -23.59
CA ALA A 110 1.25 -16.81 -24.45
C ALA A 110 -0.07 -17.38 -25.02
N ALA A 111 -1.21 -17.12 -24.38
CA ALA A 111 -2.53 -17.54 -24.86
C ALA A 111 -3.12 -16.62 -25.95
N VAL A 112 -2.59 -15.40 -26.13
CA VAL A 112 -3.09 -14.44 -27.13
C VAL A 112 -3.09 -15.00 -28.56
N PRO A 113 -2.00 -15.62 -29.07
CA PRO A 113 -2.00 -16.21 -30.40
C PRO A 113 -3.09 -17.28 -30.59
N GLY A 114 -3.27 -18.17 -29.61
CA GLY A 114 -4.31 -19.21 -29.68
C GLY A 114 -5.73 -18.65 -29.72
N TYR A 115 -6.00 -17.56 -28.99
CA TYR A 115 -7.27 -16.83 -29.10
C TYR A 115 -7.46 -16.22 -30.50
N LEU A 116 -6.41 -15.61 -31.08
CA LEU A 116 -6.46 -15.01 -32.41
C LEU A 116 -6.67 -16.06 -33.50
N ASP A 117 -6.00 -17.22 -33.40
CA ASP A 117 -6.16 -18.33 -34.34
C ASP A 117 -7.61 -18.82 -34.35
N TRP A 118 -8.25 -18.93 -33.17
CA TRP A 118 -9.68 -19.22 -33.09
C TRP A 118 -10.54 -18.09 -33.67
N TYR A 119 -10.25 -16.83 -33.33
CA TYR A 119 -11.05 -15.67 -33.75
C TYR A 119 -11.09 -15.51 -35.27
N PHE A 120 -9.95 -15.73 -35.93
CA PHE A 120 -9.81 -15.69 -37.38
C PHE A 120 -10.06 -17.04 -38.06
N SER A 121 -10.31 -18.11 -37.32
CA SER A 121 -10.70 -19.39 -37.93
C SER A 121 -12.03 -19.29 -38.69
N LEU A 122 -12.24 -20.20 -39.64
CA LEU A 122 -13.51 -20.33 -40.36
C LEU A 122 -14.68 -20.56 -39.39
N ARG A 123 -14.50 -21.49 -38.43
CA ARG A 123 -15.48 -21.78 -37.38
C ARG A 123 -15.80 -20.54 -36.52
N GLY A 124 -14.78 -19.82 -36.07
CA GLY A 124 -14.94 -18.61 -35.27
C GLY A 124 -15.68 -17.50 -36.03
N SER A 125 -15.43 -17.39 -37.35
CA SER A 125 -16.09 -16.42 -38.21
C SER A 125 -17.58 -16.73 -38.42
N TYR A 126 -17.96 -17.98 -38.64
CA TYR A 126 -19.38 -18.37 -38.73
C TYR A 126 -20.12 -18.21 -37.40
N LEU A 127 -19.49 -18.58 -36.27
CA LEU A 127 -20.11 -18.38 -34.95
C LEU A 127 -20.33 -16.88 -34.67
N ARG A 128 -19.36 -16.01 -35.00
CA ARG A 128 -19.52 -14.56 -34.88
C ARG A 128 -20.66 -14.03 -35.74
N LEU A 129 -20.83 -14.54 -36.97
CA LEU A 129 -21.94 -14.18 -37.84
C LEU A 129 -23.28 -14.59 -37.23
N ALA A 130 -23.40 -15.86 -36.81
CA ALA A 130 -24.61 -16.40 -36.20
C ALA A 130 -25.03 -15.59 -34.96
N MET A 131 -24.08 -15.28 -34.07
CA MET A 131 -24.36 -14.45 -32.89
C MET A 131 -24.65 -12.99 -33.23
N GLY A 132 -24.11 -12.48 -34.34
CA GLY A 132 -24.46 -11.16 -34.89
C GLY A 132 -25.93 -11.09 -35.32
N LEU A 133 -26.45 -12.16 -35.92
CA LEU A 133 -27.86 -12.27 -36.31
C LEU A 133 -28.79 -12.39 -35.10
N ALA A 134 -28.33 -13.05 -34.03
CA ALA A 134 -29.07 -13.18 -32.77
C ALA A 134 -29.05 -11.89 -31.92
N GLY A 135 -28.27 -10.88 -32.28
CA GLY A 135 -28.15 -9.62 -31.53
C GLY A 135 -27.28 -9.68 -30.27
N ASP A 136 -26.67 -10.83 -29.94
CA ASP A 136 -25.91 -11.05 -28.71
C ASP A 136 -24.39 -11.26 -28.94
N GLN A 137 -23.87 -10.73 -30.05
CA GLN A 137 -22.47 -10.95 -30.43
C GLN A 137 -21.46 -10.42 -29.40
N ALA A 138 -21.74 -9.29 -28.77
CA ALA A 138 -20.81 -8.64 -27.84
C ALA A 138 -20.62 -9.46 -26.55
N THR A 139 -21.72 -9.86 -25.91
CA THR A 139 -21.71 -10.69 -24.69
C THR A 139 -21.06 -12.05 -24.97
N TRP A 140 -21.41 -12.68 -26.10
CA TRP A 140 -20.84 -13.95 -26.48
C TRP A 140 -19.33 -13.86 -26.77
N LEU A 141 -18.87 -12.82 -27.46
CA LEU A 141 -17.43 -12.60 -27.69
C LEU A 141 -16.68 -12.37 -26.39
N ASP A 142 -17.32 -11.72 -25.41
CA ASP A 142 -16.76 -11.55 -24.09
C ASP A 142 -16.59 -12.89 -23.36
N ALA A 143 -17.63 -13.72 -23.36
CA ALA A 143 -17.58 -15.07 -22.81
C ALA A 143 -16.48 -15.92 -23.49
N GLN A 144 -16.32 -15.83 -24.82
CA GLN A 144 -15.26 -16.57 -25.52
C GLN A 144 -13.86 -16.08 -25.16
N ARG A 145 -13.64 -14.78 -24.92
CA ARG A 145 -12.36 -14.30 -24.38
C ARG A 145 -12.14 -14.81 -22.97
N GLN A 146 -13.16 -14.73 -22.12
CA GLN A 146 -13.07 -15.21 -20.75
C GLN A 146 -12.63 -16.68 -20.74
N THR A 147 -13.31 -17.55 -21.49
CA THR A 147 -12.95 -18.98 -21.55
C THR A 147 -11.60 -19.25 -22.22
N ARG A 148 -11.36 -18.68 -23.40
CA ARG A 148 -10.19 -19.05 -24.23
C ARG A 148 -8.91 -18.32 -23.89
N LEU A 149 -9.00 -17.14 -23.28
CA LEU A 149 -7.86 -16.30 -22.95
C LEU A 149 -7.65 -16.30 -21.43
N ILE A 150 -8.67 -15.96 -20.64
CA ILE A 150 -8.53 -15.80 -19.19
C ILE A 150 -8.48 -17.15 -18.46
N GLU A 151 -9.50 -17.99 -18.59
CA GLU A 151 -9.58 -19.28 -17.91
C GLU A 151 -8.51 -20.24 -18.40
N ALA A 152 -8.34 -20.37 -19.72
CA ALA A 152 -7.33 -21.24 -20.32
C ALA A 152 -5.88 -20.86 -19.94
N SER A 153 -5.60 -19.59 -19.65
CA SER A 153 -4.26 -19.17 -19.20
C SER A 153 -3.98 -19.46 -17.73
N GLY A 154 -5.01 -19.73 -16.93
CA GLY A 154 -4.87 -19.88 -15.47
C GLY A 154 -4.47 -18.59 -14.73
N ILE A 155 -4.61 -17.41 -15.35
CA ILE A 155 -4.22 -16.13 -14.74
C ILE A 155 -4.88 -15.89 -13.38
N GLY A 156 -6.13 -16.34 -13.19
CA GLY A 156 -6.83 -16.22 -11.92
C GLY A 156 -6.07 -16.91 -10.77
N ALA A 157 -5.67 -18.16 -10.97
CA ALA A 157 -4.89 -18.92 -9.98
C ALA A 157 -3.49 -18.30 -9.78
N ALA A 158 -2.86 -17.81 -10.86
CA ALA A 158 -1.56 -17.16 -10.79
C ALA A 158 -1.61 -15.86 -9.96
N LEU A 159 -2.65 -15.04 -10.13
CA LEU A 159 -2.85 -13.80 -9.36
C LEU A 159 -3.19 -14.08 -7.89
N SER A 160 -4.00 -15.10 -7.61
CA SER A 160 -4.27 -15.53 -6.22
C SER A 160 -2.98 -16.00 -5.52
N LYS A 161 -2.15 -16.77 -6.23
CA LYS A 161 -0.84 -17.18 -5.73
C LYS A 161 0.09 -15.99 -5.51
N LEU A 162 0.15 -15.06 -6.46
CA LEU A 162 0.92 -13.82 -6.34
C LEU A 162 0.52 -13.02 -5.09
N GLN A 163 -0.78 -12.88 -4.82
CA GLN A 163 -1.28 -12.16 -3.65
C GLN A 163 -0.86 -12.83 -2.33
N ALA A 164 -0.94 -14.15 -2.26
CA ALA A 164 -0.49 -14.91 -1.09
C ALA A 164 1.03 -14.77 -0.88
N GLU A 165 1.82 -14.94 -1.95
CA GLU A 165 3.27 -14.78 -1.92
C GLU A 165 3.68 -13.33 -1.56
N HIS A 166 2.96 -12.32 -2.05
CA HIS A 166 3.20 -10.91 -1.76
C HIS A 166 3.00 -10.63 -0.28
N THR A 167 1.91 -11.13 0.30
CA THR A 167 1.62 -10.95 1.72
C THR A 167 2.70 -11.58 2.60
N ALA A 168 3.09 -12.83 2.29
CA ALA A 168 4.13 -13.52 3.04
C ALA A 168 5.52 -12.87 2.86
N ARG A 169 5.83 -12.36 1.67
CA ARG A 169 7.08 -11.64 1.41
C ARG A 169 7.11 -10.30 2.15
N LEU A 170 6.03 -9.52 2.08
CA LEU A 170 5.93 -8.23 2.74
C LEU A 170 6.10 -8.37 4.26
N ALA A 171 5.45 -9.36 4.88
CA ALA A 171 5.63 -9.62 6.32
C ALA A 171 7.10 -9.92 6.68
N ARG A 172 7.79 -10.76 5.89
CA ARG A 172 9.23 -11.04 6.11
C ARG A 172 10.12 -9.81 5.94
N GLU A 173 9.84 -8.98 4.94
CA GLU A 173 10.63 -7.76 4.71
C GLU A 173 10.37 -6.71 5.78
N GLN A 174 9.12 -6.57 6.25
CA GLN A 174 8.81 -5.69 7.38
C GLN A 174 9.53 -6.13 8.65
N GLN A 175 9.52 -7.44 8.97
CA GLN A 175 10.30 -7.97 10.10
C GLN A 175 11.78 -7.65 9.94
N ALA A 176 12.38 -7.98 8.79
CA ALA A 176 13.81 -7.77 8.56
C ALA A 176 14.23 -6.29 8.62
N VAL A 177 13.35 -5.37 8.20
CA VAL A 177 13.57 -3.92 8.32
C VAL A 177 13.43 -3.48 9.79
N GLY A 178 12.44 -4.03 10.50
CA GLY A 178 12.27 -3.81 11.93
C GLY A 178 13.49 -4.25 12.74
N ASP A 179 13.92 -5.51 12.58
CA ASP A 179 15.09 -6.06 13.28
C ASP A 179 16.34 -5.21 13.03
N ALA A 180 16.54 -4.72 11.80
CA ALA A 180 17.66 -3.86 11.45
C ALA A 180 17.59 -2.48 12.12
N MET A 181 16.38 -1.91 12.25
CA MET A 181 16.14 -0.66 12.95
C MET A 181 16.43 -0.80 14.45
N SER A 182 15.88 -1.84 15.11
CA SER A 182 16.13 -2.11 16.52
C SER A 182 17.61 -2.34 16.81
N ALA A 183 18.31 -3.10 15.96
CA ALA A 183 19.76 -3.31 16.10
C ALA A 183 20.55 -2.00 15.98
N THR A 184 20.18 -1.13 15.02
CA THR A 184 20.84 0.18 14.82
C THR A 184 20.63 1.10 16.02
N LEU A 185 19.43 1.11 16.60
CA LEU A 185 19.11 1.89 17.80
C LEU A 185 19.86 1.35 19.01
N LEU A 186 19.87 0.02 19.21
CA LEU A 186 20.58 -0.60 20.33
C LEU A 186 22.08 -0.29 20.29
N GLU A 187 22.73 -0.49 19.14
CA GLU A 187 24.16 -0.20 18.96
C GLU A 187 24.48 1.27 19.29
N ARG A 188 23.60 2.19 18.91
CA ARG A 188 23.80 3.63 19.09
C ARG A 188 23.54 4.10 20.52
N TYR A 189 22.58 3.51 21.22
CA TYR A 189 22.08 4.02 22.50
C TYR A 189 22.44 3.17 23.72
N ALA A 190 22.80 1.89 23.55
CA ALA A 190 23.27 1.06 24.67
C ALA A 190 24.49 1.66 25.40
N PRO A 191 25.53 2.21 24.72
CA PRO A 191 26.65 2.84 25.43
C PRO A 191 26.30 4.14 26.15
N ARG A 192 25.13 4.73 25.85
CA ARG A 192 24.66 6.00 26.43
C ARG A 192 23.62 5.79 27.53
N SER A 193 23.25 4.54 27.82
CA SER A 193 22.31 4.25 28.89
C SER A 193 22.93 4.62 30.24
N VAL A 194 22.16 5.31 31.08
CA VAL A 194 22.56 5.59 32.46
C VAL A 194 22.38 4.30 33.27
N ALA A 195 23.48 3.69 33.72
CA ALA A 195 23.45 2.44 34.48
C ALA A 195 22.41 2.52 35.62
N ASP A 196 21.62 1.45 35.79
CA ASP A 196 20.54 1.28 36.78
C ASP A 196 20.96 1.86 38.16
N ALA A 197 20.73 3.15 38.35
CA ALA A 197 20.68 3.72 39.68
C ALA A 197 19.39 3.15 40.25
N GLU A 198 19.48 2.37 41.33
CA GLU A 198 18.35 1.78 42.05
C GLU A 198 17.25 2.83 42.27
N MET A 199 16.34 2.95 41.30
CA MET A 199 15.26 3.92 41.35
C MET A 199 14.08 3.24 42.05
N PRO A 200 13.57 3.80 43.16
CA PRO A 200 12.52 3.17 43.98
C PRO A 200 11.16 3.01 43.29
N ALA A 201 10.98 3.57 42.10
CA ALA A 201 9.76 3.46 41.30
C ALA A 201 10.17 3.34 39.82
N ALA A 202 9.84 2.21 39.20
CA ALA A 202 10.13 1.98 37.79
C ALA A 202 9.38 3.02 36.93
N PRO A 203 10.07 3.87 36.16
CA PRO A 203 9.41 4.76 35.21
C PRO A 203 8.63 3.96 34.15
N PRO A 204 7.59 4.54 33.54
CA PRO A 204 6.89 3.91 32.43
C PRO A 204 7.89 3.54 31.33
N ALA A 205 7.83 2.28 30.88
CA ALA A 205 8.72 1.75 29.87
C ALA A 205 8.04 1.78 28.50
N PHE A 206 8.67 2.41 27.52
CA PHE A 206 8.28 2.34 26.12
C PHE A 206 8.82 1.05 25.50
N ASP A 207 7.97 0.09 25.18
CA ASP A 207 8.38 -1.20 24.59
C ASP A 207 8.43 -1.15 23.06
N LEU A 208 9.56 -0.76 22.47
CA LEU A 208 9.66 -0.61 21.01
C LEU A 208 9.34 -1.91 20.27
N ASP A 209 9.81 -3.06 20.77
CA ASP A 209 9.62 -4.34 20.09
C ASP A 209 8.16 -4.78 20.15
N GLY A 210 7.54 -4.66 21.33
CA GLY A 210 6.10 -4.91 21.49
C GLY A 210 5.25 -4.04 20.57
N GLN A 211 5.66 -2.79 20.34
CA GLN A 211 4.98 -1.87 19.44
C GLN A 211 5.16 -2.24 17.97
N MET A 212 6.35 -2.66 17.57
CA MET A 212 6.61 -3.13 16.22
C MET A 212 5.84 -4.42 15.94
N ASP A 213 5.82 -5.36 16.88
CA ASP A 213 5.03 -6.59 16.79
C ASP A 213 3.53 -6.28 16.70
N GLN A 214 3.02 -5.34 17.48
CA GLN A 214 1.62 -4.94 17.42
C GLN A 214 1.26 -4.30 16.06
N ALA A 215 2.12 -3.43 15.52
CA ALA A 215 1.93 -2.84 14.19
C ALA A 215 1.92 -3.91 13.09
N LEU A 216 2.77 -4.93 13.22
CA LEU A 216 2.81 -6.09 12.31
C LEU A 216 1.55 -6.95 12.44
N LEU A 217 1.11 -7.26 13.66
CA LEU A 217 -0.08 -8.06 13.93
C LEU A 217 -1.37 -7.40 13.45
N VAL A 218 -1.57 -6.11 13.72
CA VAL A 218 -2.72 -5.33 13.19
C VAL A 218 -2.74 -5.37 11.65
N THR A 219 -1.56 -5.37 11.04
CA THR A 219 -1.43 -5.49 9.58
C THR A 219 -1.83 -6.88 9.08
N LEU A 220 -1.50 -7.95 9.81
CA LEU A 220 -1.89 -9.32 9.48
C LEU A 220 -3.39 -9.55 9.67
N ASP A 221 -3.99 -9.04 10.75
CA ASP A 221 -5.41 -9.20 11.04
C ASP A 221 -6.29 -8.42 10.05
N ALA A 222 -6.00 -7.15 9.80
CA ALA A 222 -6.73 -6.37 8.79
C ALA A 222 -6.73 -7.06 7.42
N ARG A 223 -5.62 -7.72 7.06
CA ARG A 223 -5.49 -8.50 5.83
C ARG A 223 -6.29 -9.79 5.87
N ARG A 224 -6.33 -10.49 7.01
CA ARG A 224 -7.13 -11.71 7.19
C ARG A 224 -8.62 -11.42 6.98
N TRP A 225 -9.11 -10.30 7.49
CA TRP A 225 -10.48 -9.81 7.24
C TRP A 225 -10.73 -9.41 5.79
N GLN A 226 -9.76 -8.74 5.14
CA GLN A 226 -9.85 -8.43 3.71
C GLN A 226 -9.87 -9.68 2.82
N THR A 227 -9.09 -10.71 3.18
CA THR A 227 -9.12 -12.00 2.47
C THR A 227 -10.40 -12.79 2.72
N ALA A 228 -10.98 -12.71 3.92
CA ALA A 228 -12.26 -13.33 4.25
C ALA A 228 -13.44 -12.65 3.53
N ALA A 229 -13.43 -11.31 3.45
CA ALA A 229 -14.42 -10.55 2.69
C ALA A 229 -14.33 -10.82 1.17
N LEU A 230 -13.16 -11.21 0.66
CA LEU A 230 -12.93 -11.60 -0.73
C LEU A 230 -13.09 -13.12 -1.00
N GLY A 231 -13.28 -13.93 0.05
CA GLY A 231 -13.27 -15.40 -0.01
C GLY A 231 -14.64 -16.09 0.01
N GLY A 232 -15.74 -15.34 0.12
CA GLY A 232 -17.07 -15.91 0.35
C GLY A 232 -17.84 -16.41 -0.88
N SER A 233 -17.56 -15.95 -2.10
CA SER A 233 -18.19 -16.51 -3.31
C SER A 233 -17.48 -16.02 -4.58
N GLY A 234 -16.86 -16.96 -5.30
CA GLY A 234 -16.47 -16.89 -6.71
C GLY A 234 -15.81 -15.60 -7.22
N LEU A 235 -14.50 -15.64 -7.48
CA LEU A 235 -13.75 -14.62 -8.25
C LEU A 235 -13.66 -13.25 -7.55
N GLY A 236 -12.82 -13.17 -6.51
CA GLY A 236 -12.50 -11.95 -5.75
C GLY A 236 -12.34 -10.72 -6.66
N LEU A 237 -13.21 -9.74 -6.39
CA LEU A 237 -13.72 -8.65 -7.24
C LEU A 237 -12.73 -7.63 -7.82
N LEU A 238 -11.41 -7.81 -7.69
CA LEU A 238 -10.44 -6.78 -8.14
C LEU A 238 -9.70 -7.12 -9.44
N ALA A 239 -9.61 -8.40 -9.85
CA ALA A 239 -8.85 -8.77 -11.05
C ALA A 239 -9.71 -9.23 -12.24
N GLY A 240 -10.81 -9.98 -12.03
CA GLY A 240 -11.53 -10.60 -13.14
C GLY A 240 -12.46 -9.66 -13.91
N ARG A 241 -13.33 -8.96 -13.19
CA ARG A 241 -14.40 -8.11 -13.77
C ARG A 241 -13.90 -6.82 -14.43
N PRO A 242 -12.97 -6.03 -13.83
CA PRO A 242 -12.45 -4.84 -14.49
C PRO A 242 -11.54 -5.19 -15.67
N LEU A 243 -10.75 -6.27 -15.59
CA LEU A 243 -9.93 -6.78 -16.68
C LEU A 243 -10.81 -7.23 -17.87
N ALA A 244 -11.83 -8.04 -17.61
CA ALA A 244 -12.79 -8.46 -18.63
C ALA A 244 -13.52 -7.26 -19.25
N ARG A 245 -14.03 -6.32 -18.42
CA ARG A 245 -14.68 -5.09 -18.91
C ARG A 245 -13.77 -4.19 -19.73
N ARG A 246 -12.48 -4.06 -19.40
CA ARG A 246 -11.51 -3.22 -20.12
C ARG A 246 -11.02 -3.87 -21.41
N LEU A 247 -10.75 -5.18 -21.40
CA LEU A 247 -10.53 -5.95 -22.63
C LEU A 247 -11.79 -5.91 -23.53
N ALA A 248 -12.99 -5.89 -22.95
CA ALA A 248 -14.27 -5.74 -23.65
C ALA A 248 -14.49 -4.37 -24.27
N ALA A 249 -14.30 -3.29 -23.51
CA ALA A 249 -14.35 -1.91 -24.00
C ALA A 249 -13.37 -1.68 -25.17
N GLY A 250 -12.27 -2.43 -25.18
CA GLY A 250 -11.38 -2.55 -26.34
C GLY A 250 -12.10 -3.14 -27.56
N ALA A 251 -12.33 -4.45 -27.62
CA ALA A 251 -12.68 -5.09 -28.89
C ALA A 251 -14.13 -4.87 -29.40
N ALA A 252 -15.07 -4.42 -28.58
CA ALA A 252 -16.50 -4.67 -28.82
C ALA A 252 -17.21 -3.76 -29.87
N GLY A 253 -16.56 -2.76 -30.45
CA GLY A 253 -17.29 -1.73 -31.22
C GLY A 253 -17.57 -2.00 -32.71
N GLN A 254 -16.79 -2.84 -33.42
CA GLN A 254 -16.77 -2.79 -34.90
C GLN A 254 -17.01 -4.11 -35.65
N GLY A 255 -17.11 -5.25 -34.97
CA GLY A 255 -17.20 -6.57 -35.63
C GLY A 255 -18.53 -6.85 -36.34
N GLY A 256 -19.67 -6.62 -35.67
CA GLY A 256 -20.99 -7.03 -36.18
C GLY A 256 -21.48 -6.26 -37.39
N ARG A 257 -21.25 -4.94 -37.42
CA ARG A 257 -21.65 -4.07 -38.54
C ARG A 257 -20.87 -4.38 -39.83
N MET A 258 -19.64 -4.89 -39.72
CA MET A 258 -18.83 -5.28 -40.88
C MET A 258 -19.20 -6.67 -41.42
N ALA A 259 -19.55 -7.63 -40.57
CA ALA A 259 -20.02 -8.94 -41.01
C ALA A 259 -21.33 -8.83 -41.82
N LEU A 260 -22.25 -7.98 -41.38
CA LEU A 260 -23.48 -7.66 -42.11
C LEU A 260 -23.21 -6.94 -43.44
N ARG A 261 -22.23 -6.01 -43.49
CA ARG A 261 -21.82 -5.36 -44.74
C ARG A 261 -21.15 -6.32 -45.72
N ALA A 262 -20.28 -7.21 -45.24
CA ALA A 262 -19.65 -8.23 -46.06
C ALA A 262 -20.68 -9.23 -46.62
N LEU A 263 -21.69 -9.59 -45.82
CA LEU A 263 -22.84 -10.39 -46.26
C LEU A 263 -23.69 -9.63 -47.29
N ALA A 264 -23.95 -8.34 -47.09
CA ALA A 264 -24.70 -7.50 -48.02
C ALA A 264 -23.96 -7.30 -49.36
N THR A 265 -22.63 -7.20 -49.36
CA THR A 265 -21.83 -7.17 -50.59
C THR A 265 -21.77 -8.53 -51.29
N ARG A 266 -21.90 -9.64 -50.55
CA ARG A 266 -21.90 -11.01 -51.08
C ARG A 266 -23.24 -11.45 -51.67
N LEU A 267 -24.35 -10.89 -51.18
CA LEU A 267 -25.70 -11.27 -51.60
C LEU A 267 -26.26 -10.41 -52.77
N GLY A 268 -25.48 -9.44 -53.27
CA GLY A 268 -25.91 -8.52 -54.33
C GLY A 268 -26.99 -7.53 -53.89
N ALA A 269 -27.17 -6.44 -54.65
CA ALA A 269 -28.07 -5.34 -54.30
C ALA A 269 -29.56 -5.74 -54.14
N GLY A 270 -29.96 -6.93 -54.59
CA GLY A 270 -31.32 -7.46 -54.49
C GLY A 270 -31.67 -8.03 -53.11
N ALA A 271 -30.75 -8.71 -52.42
CA ALA A 271 -31.00 -9.35 -51.13
C ALA A 271 -30.78 -8.42 -49.93
N ALA A 272 -30.00 -7.33 -50.10
CA ALA A 272 -29.87 -6.28 -49.09
C ALA A 272 -31.20 -5.56 -48.82
N ARG A 273 -32.11 -5.54 -49.81
CA ARG A 273 -33.42 -4.87 -49.71
C ARG A 273 -34.44 -5.67 -48.89
N SER A 274 -34.39 -7.01 -48.90
CA SER A 274 -35.30 -7.87 -48.12
C SER A 274 -34.91 -7.97 -46.64
N LEU A 275 -33.62 -7.85 -46.32
CA LEU A 275 -33.13 -7.84 -44.93
C LEU A 275 -33.37 -6.48 -44.22
N ALA A 276 -33.46 -5.38 -44.97
CA ALA A 276 -33.73 -4.05 -44.42
C ALA A 276 -35.22 -3.83 -44.09
N SER A 277 -36.14 -4.62 -44.68
CA SER A 277 -37.58 -4.48 -44.53
C SER A 277 -38.20 -5.68 -43.79
N GLY A 278 -37.68 -6.06 -42.62
CA GLY A 278 -38.35 -6.86 -41.58
C GLY A 278 -39.36 -7.94 -42.00
N GLY A 279 -39.11 -8.73 -43.05
CA GLY A 279 -40.10 -9.65 -43.63
C GLY A 279 -39.53 -11.04 -43.83
N ALA A 280 -39.81 -11.95 -42.90
CA ALA A 280 -39.63 -13.38 -43.09
C ALA A 280 -40.81 -13.95 -43.90
N ALA A 281 -40.72 -13.94 -45.24
CA ALA A 281 -41.55 -14.79 -46.10
C ALA A 281 -41.03 -14.82 -47.55
N ALA A 282 -40.97 -16.02 -48.11
CA ALA A 282 -40.94 -16.35 -49.54
C ALA A 282 -39.67 -16.02 -50.36
N ALA A 283 -38.79 -17.01 -50.46
CA ALA A 283 -37.95 -17.22 -51.65
C ALA A 283 -37.91 -18.72 -51.99
N VAL A 284 -39.06 -19.27 -52.42
CA VAL A 284 -39.18 -20.69 -52.84
C VAL A 284 -39.48 -20.84 -54.34
N THR A 285 -39.65 -19.78 -55.13
CA THR A 285 -40.04 -19.93 -56.56
C THR A 285 -39.35 -19.00 -57.55
N ALA A 286 -38.07 -18.67 -57.34
CA ALA A 286 -37.23 -18.18 -58.43
C ALA A 286 -36.62 -19.40 -59.17
N SER A 287 -36.76 -19.47 -60.49
CA SER A 287 -36.04 -20.43 -61.36
C SER A 287 -34.51 -20.22 -61.39
N SER A 288 -34.02 -19.26 -60.60
CA SER A 288 -32.63 -18.97 -60.23
C SER A 288 -32.39 -19.06 -58.72
N GLY A 289 -33.28 -19.75 -57.98
CA GLY A 289 -33.24 -19.91 -56.54
C GLY A 289 -32.39 -21.12 -56.07
N PRO A 290 -32.09 -21.21 -54.75
CA PRO A 290 -31.13 -22.15 -54.17
C PRO A 290 -31.49 -23.65 -54.29
N GLY A 291 -32.61 -24.00 -54.92
CA GLY A 291 -32.96 -25.38 -55.30
C GLY A 291 -32.32 -25.86 -56.62
N ALA A 292 -31.74 -24.97 -57.43
CA ALA A 292 -31.08 -25.36 -58.70
C ALA A 292 -29.71 -26.07 -58.52
N LEU A 293 -29.22 -26.20 -57.28
CA LEU A 293 -27.95 -26.86 -56.95
C LEU A 293 -28.03 -28.39 -56.82
N MET A 294 -29.20 -29.00 -57.07
CA MET A 294 -29.37 -30.46 -56.96
C MET A 294 -29.18 -31.24 -58.28
N VAL A 295 -28.90 -30.58 -59.41
CA VAL A 295 -28.71 -31.27 -60.72
C VAL A 295 -27.25 -31.29 -61.22
N GLY A 296 -26.30 -30.80 -60.42
CA GLY A 296 -24.89 -30.69 -60.85
C GLY A 296 -23.89 -31.52 -60.04
N ALA A 297 -24.11 -32.82 -59.83
CA ALA A 297 -23.24 -33.64 -58.96
C ALA A 297 -21.75 -33.72 -59.39
N ALA A 298 -21.40 -33.35 -60.63
CA ALA A 298 -20.00 -33.28 -61.10
C ALA A 298 -19.41 -31.85 -61.04
N THR A 299 -20.23 -30.79 -61.02
CA THR A 299 -19.79 -29.39 -60.94
C THR A 299 -19.90 -28.79 -59.54
N THR A 300 -20.65 -29.42 -58.63
CA THR A 300 -20.73 -29.02 -57.22
C THR A 300 -19.43 -29.27 -56.47
N ALA A 301 -18.63 -30.28 -56.80
CA ALA A 301 -17.33 -30.48 -56.16
C ALA A 301 -16.35 -29.32 -56.47
N VAL A 302 -16.29 -28.87 -57.73
CA VAL A 302 -15.45 -27.74 -58.16
C VAL A 302 -16.03 -26.39 -57.69
N GLY A 303 -17.37 -26.25 -57.71
CA GLY A 303 -18.05 -25.05 -57.22
C GLY A 303 -17.98 -24.87 -55.70
N LEU A 304 -18.13 -25.96 -54.92
CA LEU A 304 -17.96 -25.95 -53.47
C LEU A 304 -16.48 -25.77 -53.09
N ALA A 305 -15.54 -26.40 -53.82
CA ALA A 305 -14.11 -26.15 -53.60
C ALA A 305 -13.72 -24.69 -53.94
N GLY A 306 -14.28 -24.11 -55.00
CA GLY A 306 -14.08 -22.71 -55.37
C GLY A 306 -14.70 -21.72 -54.37
N LEU A 307 -15.91 -22.02 -53.86
CA LEU A 307 -16.56 -21.23 -52.82
C LEU A 307 -15.81 -21.32 -51.48
N VAL A 308 -15.53 -22.53 -50.99
CA VAL A 308 -14.78 -22.75 -49.74
C VAL A 308 -13.38 -22.15 -49.83
N GLY A 309 -12.70 -22.30 -50.98
CA GLY A 309 -11.40 -21.69 -51.24
C GLY A 309 -11.43 -20.16 -51.29
N GLY A 310 -12.45 -19.58 -51.95
CA GLY A 310 -12.63 -18.13 -52.02
C GLY A 310 -12.96 -17.50 -50.66
N GLU A 311 -13.80 -18.15 -49.86
CA GLU A 311 -14.10 -17.71 -48.49
C GLU A 311 -12.87 -17.80 -47.59
N PHE A 312 -12.10 -18.89 -47.70
CA PHE A 312 -10.84 -19.05 -46.99
C PHE A 312 -9.83 -17.96 -47.37
N ALA A 313 -9.68 -17.66 -48.66
CA ALA A 313 -8.76 -16.62 -49.15
C ALA A 313 -9.14 -15.21 -48.64
N LEU A 314 -10.44 -14.86 -48.68
CA LEU A 314 -10.94 -13.60 -48.13
C LEU A 314 -10.71 -13.50 -46.62
N LEU A 315 -10.95 -14.60 -45.90
CA LEU A 315 -10.71 -14.68 -44.46
C LEU A 315 -9.22 -14.54 -44.13
N LYS A 316 -8.33 -15.13 -44.92
CA LYS A 316 -6.87 -14.98 -44.77
C LYS A 316 -6.40 -13.56 -45.09
N LEU A 317 -6.98 -12.91 -46.09
CA LEU A 317 -6.73 -11.49 -46.37
C LEU A 317 -7.17 -10.60 -45.20
N GLN A 318 -8.34 -10.89 -44.62
CA GLN A 318 -8.84 -10.18 -43.45
C GLN A 318 -7.94 -10.41 -42.23
N GLU A 319 -7.51 -11.65 -41.99
CA GLU A 319 -6.56 -12.01 -40.94
C GLU A 319 -5.26 -11.23 -41.11
N ALA A 320 -4.62 -11.28 -42.28
CA ALA A 320 -3.38 -10.57 -42.56
C ALA A 320 -3.48 -9.06 -42.28
N ARG A 321 -4.63 -8.45 -42.60
CA ARG A 321 -4.87 -7.01 -42.40
C ARG A 321 -5.25 -6.64 -40.96
N ARG A 322 -5.95 -7.51 -40.22
CA ARG A 322 -6.57 -7.16 -38.93
C ARG A 322 -5.92 -7.82 -37.72
N ARG A 323 -5.27 -8.97 -37.89
CA ARG A 323 -4.62 -9.72 -36.81
C ARG A 323 -3.58 -8.88 -36.08
N PRO A 324 -2.63 -8.17 -36.75
CA PRO A 324 -1.62 -7.39 -36.03
C PRO A 324 -2.21 -6.29 -35.14
N ALA A 325 -3.24 -5.59 -35.62
CA ALA A 325 -3.90 -4.54 -34.87
C ALA A 325 -4.69 -5.08 -33.66
N LEU A 326 -5.38 -6.21 -33.81
CA LEU A 326 -6.10 -6.84 -32.70
C LEU A 326 -5.13 -7.43 -31.67
N GLU A 327 -4.03 -8.03 -32.12
CA GLU A 327 -2.95 -8.55 -31.28
C GLU A 327 -2.29 -7.45 -30.46
N ALA A 328 -1.91 -6.34 -31.11
CA ALA A 328 -1.33 -5.17 -30.43
C ALA A 328 -2.28 -4.64 -29.35
N ARG A 329 -3.57 -4.51 -29.66
CA ARG A 329 -4.59 -4.05 -28.70
C ARG A 329 -4.77 -4.99 -27.52
N LEU A 330 -4.73 -6.30 -27.75
CA LEU A 330 -4.80 -7.28 -26.66
C LEU A 330 -3.57 -7.15 -25.77
N ARG A 331 -2.37 -7.08 -26.34
CA ARG A 331 -1.12 -6.90 -25.59
C ARG A 331 -1.11 -5.61 -24.77
N GLU A 332 -1.51 -4.49 -25.38
CA GLU A 332 -1.64 -3.20 -24.68
C GLU A 332 -2.60 -3.30 -23.48
N GLY A 333 -3.74 -3.99 -23.65
CA GLY A 333 -4.67 -4.25 -22.56
C GLY A 333 -4.09 -5.13 -21.45
N LEU A 334 -3.24 -6.10 -21.79
CA LEU A 334 -2.50 -6.92 -20.82
C LEU A 334 -1.43 -6.11 -20.08
N ASP A 335 -0.73 -5.21 -20.77
CA ASP A 335 0.27 -4.33 -20.16
C ASP A 335 -0.35 -3.30 -19.22
N GLU A 336 -1.49 -2.71 -19.59
CA GLU A 336 -2.26 -1.85 -18.70
C GLU A 336 -2.71 -2.61 -17.45
N ALA A 337 -3.26 -3.81 -17.62
CA ALA A 337 -3.66 -4.66 -16.51
C ALA A 337 -2.51 -5.02 -15.57
N ARG A 338 -1.33 -5.33 -16.14
CA ARG A 338 -0.12 -5.61 -15.37
C ARG A 338 0.32 -4.38 -14.56
N ARG A 339 0.25 -3.18 -15.14
CA ARG A 339 0.53 -1.91 -14.46
C ARG A 339 -0.47 -1.61 -13.34
N ASP A 340 -1.77 -1.86 -13.57
CA ASP A 340 -2.81 -1.69 -12.55
C ASP A 340 -2.56 -2.59 -11.33
N VAL A 341 -2.25 -3.88 -11.57
CA VAL A 341 -1.90 -4.81 -10.47
C VAL A 341 -0.62 -4.35 -9.77
N ALA A 342 0.42 -3.95 -10.51
CA ALA A 342 1.66 -3.44 -9.92
C ALA A 342 1.42 -2.22 -9.01
N ALA A 343 0.61 -1.27 -9.46
CA ALA A 343 0.25 -0.08 -8.68
C ALA A 343 -0.50 -0.48 -7.40
N SER A 344 -1.48 -1.39 -7.49
CA SER A 344 -2.24 -1.84 -6.31
C SER A 344 -1.35 -2.51 -5.25
N LEU A 345 -0.36 -3.31 -5.67
CA LEU A 345 0.60 -3.95 -4.77
C LEU A 345 1.55 -2.91 -4.16
N SER A 346 1.97 -1.91 -4.93
CA SER A 346 2.84 -0.84 -4.46
C SER A 346 2.16 0.02 -3.39
N VAL A 347 0.87 0.33 -3.57
CA VAL A 347 0.05 1.01 -2.56
C VAL A 347 -0.06 0.18 -1.28
N ALA A 348 -0.16 -1.15 -1.40
CA ALA A 348 -0.18 -2.03 -0.22
C ALA A 348 1.15 -2.01 0.55
N VAL A 349 2.28 -1.85 -0.14
CA VAL A 349 3.62 -1.71 0.48
C VAL A 349 3.74 -0.36 1.18
N SER A 350 3.41 0.75 0.51
CA SER A 350 3.49 2.09 1.13
C SER A 350 2.55 2.23 2.33
N ALA A 351 1.31 1.72 2.23
CA ALA A 351 0.38 1.70 3.36
C ALA A 351 0.85 0.81 4.52
N ALA A 352 1.68 -0.20 4.26
CA ALA A 352 2.29 -1.02 5.31
C ALA A 352 3.47 -0.29 5.98
N ALA A 353 4.27 0.45 5.19
CA ALA A 353 5.35 1.28 5.70
C ALA A 353 4.83 2.46 6.54
N ALA A 354 3.84 3.21 6.04
CA ALA A 354 3.24 4.33 6.74
C ALA A 354 2.60 3.91 8.08
N ARG A 355 2.01 2.71 8.15
CA ARG A 355 1.48 2.17 9.42
C ARG A 355 2.59 1.86 10.43
N LEU A 356 3.74 1.39 9.96
CA LEU A 356 4.90 1.16 10.82
C LEU A 356 5.40 2.51 11.35
N ALA A 357 5.56 3.53 10.51
CA ALA A 357 5.97 4.87 10.93
C ALA A 357 4.98 5.51 11.94
N ASN A 358 3.69 5.56 11.59
CA ASN A 358 2.66 6.14 12.47
C ASN A 358 2.50 5.38 13.79
N GLY A 359 2.74 4.06 13.79
CA GLY A 359 2.69 3.24 15.01
C GLY A 359 3.75 3.65 16.03
N LEU A 360 4.92 4.06 15.54
CA LEU A 360 6.04 4.54 16.35
C LEU A 360 5.76 5.96 16.88
N GLU A 361 5.31 6.88 16.02
CA GLU A 361 5.00 8.27 16.40
C GLU A 361 3.87 8.38 17.43
N ALA A 362 2.76 7.66 17.21
CA ALA A 362 1.57 7.77 18.06
C ALA A 362 1.82 7.34 19.52
N HIS A 363 2.85 6.53 19.76
CA HIS A 363 3.21 6.10 21.11
C HIS A 363 4.25 7.03 21.75
N ALA A 364 5.20 7.56 20.98
CA ALA A 364 6.10 8.61 21.47
C ALA A 364 5.30 9.81 22.04
N GLU A 365 4.24 10.25 21.34
CA GLU A 365 3.40 11.35 21.82
C GLU A 365 2.53 11.00 23.04
N ARG A 366 2.15 9.73 23.23
CA ARG A 366 1.38 9.31 24.42
C ARG A 366 2.22 9.40 25.68
N ASP A 367 3.47 8.97 25.60
CA ASP A 367 4.38 8.99 26.73
C ASP A 367 4.77 10.43 27.11
N GLU A 368 4.86 11.35 26.14
CA GLU A 368 5.11 12.76 26.39
C GLU A 368 3.94 13.54 27.01
N ARG A 369 2.69 13.12 26.81
CA ARG A 369 1.49 13.80 27.37
C ARG A 369 1.12 13.34 28.78
N ALA A 370 1.59 12.16 29.21
CA ALA A 370 1.34 11.62 30.54
C ALA A 370 2.27 12.06 31.72
N PRO A 371 3.30 12.94 31.61
CA PRO A 371 4.21 13.20 32.73
C PRO A 371 3.59 13.96 33.92
N GLY A 372 2.34 14.44 33.82
CA GLY A 372 1.68 15.25 34.85
C GLY A 372 0.52 14.59 35.60
N GLU A 373 -0.07 13.53 35.06
CA GLU A 373 -1.11 12.74 35.74
C GLU A 373 -0.49 11.41 36.13
N ALA A 374 0.06 11.33 37.35
CA ALA A 374 0.47 10.09 37.98
C ALA A 374 -0.75 9.17 38.17
N ARG A 375 -1.21 8.52 37.10
CA ARG A 375 -2.16 7.43 37.19
C ARG A 375 -1.43 6.23 37.77
N GLN A 376 -1.64 6.03 39.06
CA GLN A 376 -1.49 4.73 39.71
C GLN A 376 -2.50 3.74 39.10
N GLU A 377 -2.29 3.33 37.85
CA GLU A 377 -3.03 2.21 37.29
C GLU A 377 -2.39 0.92 37.83
N HIS A 378 -2.99 0.45 38.94
CA HIS A 378 -2.88 -0.92 39.42
C HIS A 378 -3.12 -1.89 38.25
N TYR A 379 -2.06 -2.42 37.65
CA TYR A 379 -2.18 -3.57 36.78
C TYR A 379 -2.56 -4.78 37.63
N ARG A 380 -3.85 -5.09 37.57
CA ARG A 380 -4.47 -6.33 38.03
C ARG A 380 -3.78 -7.48 37.33
N ILE A 381 -2.96 -8.23 38.09
CA ILE A 381 -2.48 -9.54 37.71
C ILE A 381 -3.71 -10.36 37.34
N ILE A 382 -3.78 -10.79 36.09
CA ILE A 382 -4.73 -11.79 35.63
C ILE A 382 -4.56 -12.98 36.58
N ASP A 383 -5.60 -13.26 37.36
CA ASP A 383 -5.72 -14.49 38.12
C ASP A 383 -5.43 -15.65 37.19
N ARG A 384 -4.33 -16.32 37.52
CA ARG A 384 -3.94 -17.60 36.97
C ARG A 384 -5.10 -18.54 37.24
N LEU A 385 -5.94 -18.76 36.23
CA LEU A 385 -6.90 -19.85 36.17
C LEU A 385 -6.14 -21.13 36.54
N GLY A 386 -6.37 -21.58 37.78
CA GLY A 386 -5.76 -22.77 38.32
C GLY A 386 -6.11 -23.98 37.45
N PRO A 387 -5.16 -24.88 37.20
CA PRO A 387 -5.41 -26.14 36.52
C PRO A 387 -6.10 -27.14 37.47
N ASP A 388 -7.32 -26.85 37.91
CA ASP A 388 -8.16 -27.80 38.65
C ASP A 388 -9.55 -27.86 38.00
N ALA A 389 -9.58 -28.49 36.83
CA ALA A 389 -10.76 -29.19 36.36
C ALA A 389 -10.30 -30.47 35.65
N ARG A 390 -10.24 -31.55 36.43
CA ARG A 390 -10.35 -32.94 35.97
C ARG A 390 -11.25 -33.69 36.94
N PRO A 391 -11.84 -34.82 36.54
CA PRO A 391 -11.98 -35.36 35.18
C PRO A 391 -13.36 -35.10 34.56
#